data_AF-A0A957TGX4-F1
#
_entry.id   AF-A0A957TGX4-F1
#
_cell.length_a   1.000
_cell.length_b   1.000
_cell.length_c   1.000
_cell.angle_alpha   90.00
_cell.angle_beta   90.00
_cell.angle_gamma   90.00
#
_symmetry.space_group_name_H-M   'P 1'
#
loop_
_entity.id
_entity.type
_entity.pdbx_description
1 polymer ?
#
loop_
_entity_poly.entity_id
_entity_poly.type
_entity_poly.pdbx_seq_one_letter_code
_entity_poly.pdbx_strand_id
1 'polypeptide(L)'
;MNVLSRWREGLSRTSKAAFGQIASILGTSEITDETWDDLEALLIQADLGIETTSSVLDSLKRLTRTEGLIRSNELSSALKAELRARLIDPPALDFS
;
A
#
# COMPACT_ATOMS: atom_id res chain seq x y z
N MET A 1 -9.35 -7.78 27.99
CA MET A 1 -10.11 -7.87 26.73
C MET A 1 -9.18 -7.50 25.58
N ASN A 2 -8.74 -8.44 24.74
CA ASN A 2 -7.76 -8.17 23.67
C ASN A 2 -8.49 -7.77 22.36
N VAL A 3 -9.17 -6.61 22.39
CA VAL A 3 -9.99 -6.14 21.26
C VAL A 3 -9.16 -5.86 20.02
N LEU A 4 -7.95 -5.31 20.19
CA LEU A 4 -7.00 -5.06 19.11
C LEU A 4 -6.50 -6.36 18.48
N SER A 5 -6.27 -7.44 19.25
CA SER A 5 -5.85 -8.71 18.66
C SER A 5 -6.96 -9.32 17.80
N ARG A 6 -8.21 -9.28 18.25
CA ARG A 6 -9.36 -9.79 17.47
C ARG A 6 -9.58 -8.97 16.20
N TRP A 7 -9.39 -7.67 16.27
CA TRP A 7 -9.50 -6.78 15.10
C TRP A 7 -8.37 -7.05 14.09
N ARG A 8 -7.13 -7.17 14.57
CA ARG A 8 -5.98 -7.55 13.73
C ARG A 8 -6.13 -8.94 13.13
N GLU A 9 -6.69 -9.88 13.87
CA GLU A 9 -6.96 -11.23 13.39
C GLU A 9 -8.02 -11.25 12.29
N GLY A 10 -9.11 -10.49 12.45
CA GLY A 10 -10.14 -10.31 11.42
C GLY A 10 -9.61 -9.67 10.12
N LEU A 11 -8.69 -8.71 10.24
CA LEU A 11 -8.04 -8.06 9.08
C LEU A 11 -6.85 -8.83 8.52
N SER A 12 -6.39 -9.88 9.20
CA SER A 12 -5.17 -10.60 8.81
C SER A 12 -5.30 -11.26 7.43
N ARG A 13 -6.50 -11.71 7.06
CA ARG A 13 -6.76 -12.36 5.77
C ARG A 13 -6.71 -11.36 4.62
N THR A 14 -7.40 -10.23 4.76
CA THR A 14 -7.43 -9.17 3.73
C THR A 14 -6.06 -8.52 3.55
N SER A 15 -5.37 -8.21 4.65
CA SER A 15 -4.02 -7.65 4.58
C SER A 15 -3.03 -8.62 3.93
N LYS A 16 -3.03 -9.91 4.31
CA LYS A 16 -2.17 -10.91 3.66
C LYS A 16 -2.49 -11.10 2.18
N ALA A 17 -3.76 -11.05 1.78
CA ALA A 17 -4.15 -11.19 0.38
C ALA A 17 -3.71 -9.97 -0.45
N ALA A 18 -4.01 -8.75 0.00
CA ALA A 18 -3.65 -7.52 -0.70
C ALA A 18 -2.14 -7.32 -0.77
N PHE A 19 -1.43 -7.41 0.36
CA PHE A 19 0.02 -7.27 0.39
C PHE A 19 0.74 -8.47 -0.25
N GLY A 20 0.12 -9.66 -0.27
CA GLY A 20 0.65 -10.82 -0.99
C GLY A 20 0.58 -10.67 -2.50
N GLN A 21 -0.53 -10.13 -3.05
CA GLN A 21 -0.65 -9.83 -4.47
C GLN A 21 0.32 -8.71 -4.88
N ILE A 22 0.38 -7.64 -4.07
CA ILE A 22 1.37 -6.58 -4.26
C ILE A 22 2.78 -7.18 -4.23
N ALA A 23 3.13 -8.02 -3.24
CA ALA A 23 4.44 -8.66 -3.17
C ALA A 23 4.72 -9.64 -4.33
N SER A 24 3.69 -10.21 -4.96
CA SER A 24 3.82 -11.09 -6.12
C SER A 24 4.14 -10.29 -7.39
N ILE A 25 3.43 -9.17 -7.63
CA ILE A 25 3.71 -8.23 -8.72
C ILE A 25 5.10 -7.61 -8.51
N LEU A 26 5.42 -7.34 -7.25
CA LEU A 26 6.69 -6.79 -6.80
C LEU A 26 7.76 -7.87 -6.52
N GLY A 27 7.52 -9.11 -6.93
CA GLY A 27 8.38 -10.24 -6.62
C GLY A 27 9.41 -10.46 -7.73
N THR A 28 10.59 -9.87 -7.59
CA THR A 28 11.86 -10.13 -8.34
C THR A 28 12.15 -9.37 -9.64
N SER A 29 11.24 -8.59 -10.19
CA SER A 29 11.47 -7.74 -11.38
C SER A 29 11.92 -6.32 -11.03
N GLU A 30 12.66 -5.70 -11.95
CA GLU A 30 12.83 -4.24 -12.02
C GLU A 30 11.44 -3.57 -12.18
N ILE A 31 11.28 -2.36 -11.66
CA ILE A 31 10.01 -1.64 -11.79
C ILE A 31 9.82 -1.24 -13.25
N THR A 32 8.84 -1.85 -13.92
CA THR A 32 8.47 -1.57 -15.31
C THR A 32 7.21 -0.71 -15.40
N ASP A 33 6.86 -0.26 -16.60
CA ASP A 33 5.57 0.41 -16.84
C ASP A 33 4.38 -0.49 -16.49
N GLU A 34 4.46 -1.79 -16.81
CA GLU A 34 3.45 -2.80 -16.45
C GLU A 34 3.27 -2.92 -14.92
N THR A 35 4.34 -2.76 -14.14
CA THR A 35 4.26 -2.76 -12.68
C THR A 35 3.38 -1.61 -12.15
N TRP A 36 3.43 -0.45 -12.82
CA TRP A 36 2.62 0.70 -12.43
C TRP A 36 1.15 0.52 -12.80
N ASP A 37 0.87 -0.05 -13.97
CA ASP A 37 -0.49 -0.31 -14.45
C ASP A 37 -1.18 -1.36 -13.57
N ASP A 38 -0.49 -2.44 -13.22
CA ASP A 38 -0.99 -3.48 -12.31
C ASP A 38 -1.28 -2.91 -10.92
N LEU A 39 -0.40 -2.04 -10.41
CA LEU A 39 -0.60 -1.39 -9.13
C LEU A 39 -1.80 -0.43 -9.14
N GLU A 40 -2.00 0.32 -10.24
CA GLU A 40 -3.17 1.18 -10.42
C GLU A 40 -4.47 0.38 -10.35
N ALA A 41 -4.55 -0.71 -11.12
CA ALA A 41 -5.73 -1.57 -11.15
C ALA A 41 -6.04 -2.15 -9.77
N LEU A 42 -5.01 -2.61 -9.04
CA LEU A 42 -5.14 -3.15 -7.69
C LEU A 42 -5.68 -2.12 -6.69
N LEU A 43 -5.16 -0.89 -6.72
CA LEU A 43 -5.57 0.16 -5.80
C LEU A 43 -7.01 0.61 -6.08
N ILE A 44 -7.40 0.71 -7.36
CA ILE A 44 -8.79 0.99 -7.75
C ILE A 44 -9.72 -0.13 -7.26
N GLN A 45 -9.34 -1.40 -7.46
CA GLN A 45 -10.10 -2.56 -6.97
C GLN A 45 -10.21 -2.60 -5.44
N ALA A 46 -9.28 -1.98 -4.72
CA ALA A 46 -9.29 -1.85 -3.27
C ALA A 46 -10.14 -0.68 -2.75
N ASP A 47 -11.07 -0.16 -3.56
CA ASP A 47 -11.99 0.92 -3.22
C ASP A 47 -11.33 2.28 -2.90
N LEU A 48 -10.11 2.55 -3.40
CA LEU A 48 -9.45 3.86 -3.23
C LEU A 48 -10.00 4.94 -4.18
N GLY A 49 -10.57 4.53 -5.31
CA GLY A 49 -11.01 5.42 -6.39
C GLY A 49 -9.86 5.94 -7.26
N ILE A 50 -10.22 6.48 -8.44
CA ILE A 50 -9.26 6.89 -9.48
C ILE A 50 -8.35 8.04 -8.99
N GLU A 51 -8.95 9.13 -8.49
CA GLU A 51 -8.21 10.33 -8.10
C GLU A 51 -7.16 10.05 -7.01
N THR A 52 -7.56 9.34 -5.95
CA THR A 52 -6.66 8.93 -4.86
C THR A 52 -5.54 8.04 -5.39
N THR A 53 -5.89 7.08 -6.25
CA THR A 53 -4.92 6.14 -6.82
C THR A 53 -3.88 6.88 -7.66
N SER A 54 -4.30 7.74 -8.59
CA SER A 54 -3.37 8.52 -9.42
C SER A 54 -2.44 9.39 -8.55
N SER A 55 -2.97 10.05 -7.52
CA SER A 55 -2.15 10.86 -6.58
C SER A 55 -1.09 10.04 -5.83
N VAL A 56 -1.44 8.80 -5.43
CA VAL A 56 -0.51 7.88 -4.78
C VAL A 56 0.58 7.44 -5.76
N LEU A 57 0.20 7.02 -6.97
CA LEU A 57 1.16 6.56 -7.99
C LEU A 57 2.13 7.65 -8.42
N ASP A 58 1.66 8.88 -8.60
CA ASP A 58 2.52 10.03 -8.95
C ASP A 58 3.58 10.28 -7.88
N SER A 59 3.19 10.13 -6.62
CA SER A 59 4.11 10.33 -5.49
C SER A 59 5.12 9.20 -5.38
N LEU A 60 4.70 7.95 -5.63
CA LEU A 60 5.61 6.81 -5.72
C LEU A 60 6.58 6.95 -6.88
N LYS A 61 6.12 7.24 -8.09
CA LYS A 61 6.98 7.46 -9.28
C LYS A 61 8.01 8.57 -9.04
N ARG A 62 7.62 9.66 -8.37
CA ARG A 62 8.54 10.73 -7.97
C ARG A 62 9.60 10.23 -6.98
N LEU A 63 9.21 9.45 -5.98
CA LEU A 63 10.13 8.86 -5.00
C LEU A 63 11.11 7.90 -5.68
N THR A 64 10.63 7.02 -6.55
CA THR A 64 11.46 6.08 -7.33
C THR A 64 12.53 6.80 -8.13
N ARG A 65 12.18 7.92 -8.78
CA ARG A 65 13.12 8.76 -9.54
C ARG A 65 14.14 9.50 -8.66
N THR A 66 13.73 9.90 -7.45
CA THR A 66 14.57 10.72 -6.55
C THR A 66 15.53 9.86 -5.74
N GLU A 67 15.06 8.74 -5.21
CA GLU A 67 15.82 7.85 -4.34
C GLU A 67 16.43 6.66 -5.08
N GLY A 68 16.11 6.49 -6.37
CA GLY A 68 16.59 5.37 -7.17
C GLY A 68 16.08 4.04 -6.65
N LEU A 69 14.79 3.95 -6.28
CA LEU A 69 14.18 2.70 -5.83
C LEU A 69 14.12 1.74 -7.02
N ILE A 70 15.05 0.78 -7.08
CA ILE A 70 15.15 -0.16 -8.21
C ILE A 70 14.44 -1.47 -7.87
N ARG A 71 14.22 -1.73 -6.57
CA ARG A 71 13.66 -2.99 -6.11
C ARG A 71 12.23 -2.86 -5.63
N SER A 72 11.49 -3.87 -5.98
CA SER A 72 10.06 -3.94 -5.76
C SER A 72 9.67 -4.10 -4.27
N ASN A 73 10.56 -4.61 -3.40
CA ASN A 73 10.38 -4.57 -1.94
C ASN A 73 10.47 -3.13 -1.37
N GLU A 74 11.27 -2.26 -1.99
CA GLU A 74 11.38 -0.85 -1.62
C GLU A 74 10.11 -0.10 -2.03
N LEU A 75 9.55 -0.41 -3.22
CA LEU A 75 8.27 0.12 -3.67
C LEU A 75 7.10 -0.26 -2.74
N SER A 76 7.08 -1.50 -2.23
CA SER A 76 6.06 -1.94 -1.26
C SER A 76 6.14 -1.13 0.05
N SER A 77 7.36 -0.91 0.54
CA SER A 77 7.61 -0.10 1.73
C SER A 77 7.20 1.36 1.52
N ALA A 78 7.53 1.92 0.36
CA ALA A 78 7.16 3.27 -0.05
C ALA A 78 5.64 3.44 -0.14
N LEU A 79 4.93 2.52 -0.80
CA LEU A 79 3.46 2.53 -0.88
C LEU A 79 2.82 2.55 0.50
N LYS A 80 3.31 1.71 1.42
CA LYS A 80 2.79 1.67 2.79
C LYS A 80 3.02 3.00 3.52
N ALA A 81 4.20 3.61 3.37
CA ALA A 81 4.50 4.91 3.96
C ALA A 81 3.60 6.01 3.40
N GLU A 82 3.42 6.03 2.07
CA GLU A 82 2.63 7.01 1.34
C GLU A 82 1.12 6.95 1.69
N LEU A 83 0.57 5.73 1.81
CA LEU A 83 -0.80 5.53 2.26
C LEU A 83 -0.98 5.95 3.72
N ARG A 84 -0.01 5.62 4.59
CA ARG A 84 -0.05 6.02 6.00
C ARG A 84 -0.01 7.55 6.16
N ALA A 85 0.81 8.24 5.36
CA ALA A 85 0.92 9.69 5.41
C ALA A 85 -0.37 10.43 5.00
N ARG A 86 -1.28 9.77 4.27
CA ARG A 86 -2.61 10.31 3.93
C ARG A 86 -3.65 10.13 5.03
N LEU A 87 -3.39 9.27 6.00
CA LEU A 87 -4.31 9.05 7.11
C LEU A 87 -4.13 10.15 8.16
N ILE A 88 -5.23 10.59 8.74
CA ILE A 88 -5.21 11.43 9.93
C ILE A 88 -4.79 10.61 11.15
N ASP A 89 -4.29 11.29 12.18
CA ASP A 89 -4.02 10.62 13.45
C ASP A 89 -5.31 10.02 14.02
N PRO A 90 -5.25 8.76 14.49
CA PRO A 90 -6.41 8.15 15.10
C PRO A 90 -6.76 8.89 16.40
N PRO A 91 -8.06 9.01 16.73
CA PRO A 91 -8.47 9.53 18.03
C PRO A 91 -7.93 8.64 19.16
N ALA A 92 -7.84 9.21 20.36
CA ALA A 92 -7.51 8.43 21.55
C ALA A 92 -8.49 7.27 21.70
N LEU A 93 -7.95 6.07 21.93
CA LEU A 93 -8.77 4.88 22.12
C LEU A 93 -9.47 4.97 23.48
N ASP A 94 -10.78 5.21 23.44
CA ASP A 94 -11.63 5.12 24.61
C ASP A 94 -12.11 3.67 24.76
N PHE A 95 -11.73 3.04 25.88
CA PHE A 95 -12.11 1.68 26.24
C PHE A 95 -12.99 1.64 27.49
N SER A 96 -13.57 2.77 27.88
CA SER A 96 -14.48 2.87 29.03
C SER A 96 -15.82 2.18 28.79
#